data_AF-A0A914J2L1-F1
#
_entry.id   AF-A0A914J2L1-F1
#
_cell.length_a   1.000
_cell.length_b   1.000
_cell.length_c   1.000
_cell.angle_alpha   90.00
_cell.angle_beta   90.00
_cell.angle_gamma   90.00
#
_symmetry.space_group_name_H-M   'P 1'
#
loop_
_entity.id
_entity.type
_entity.pdbx_description
1 polymer ?
#
loop_
_entity_poly.entity_id
_entity_poly.type
_entity_poly.pdbx_seq_one_letter_code
_entity_poly.pdbx_strand_id
1 'polypeptide(L)'
;MFVARLRPKQQKHESFTAQKPIKKKEFADKQVGDDLDTVDDHDEFQNAKEIQYRGPSYPEEEMLKRSQLYYEAMKLRRSVRCFSNKPFPMKIVQNIIKTAGTSPSGANLQPWTFCVVASEQLKTKIREVVESEEQINYSRRMGAKWVLDVEHLNVNWNKPYLTEAPYLIVVMKHANLSSSR
;
A
#
# COMPACT_ATOMS: atom_id res chain seq x y z
N MET A 1 14.43 22.49 -0.84
CA MET A 1 15.90 22.38 -0.87
C MET A 1 16.31 21.31 0.14
N PHE A 2 16.51 20.07 -0.32
CA PHE A 2 17.17 19.00 0.42
C PHE A 2 18.26 18.47 -0.51
N VAL A 3 19.52 18.78 -0.21
CA VAL A 3 20.66 18.43 -1.05
C VAL A 3 21.33 17.20 -0.45
N ALA A 4 21.07 16.02 -1.01
CA ALA A 4 21.92 14.87 -0.77
C ALA A 4 23.22 15.06 -1.56
N ARG A 5 24.34 15.29 -0.88
CA ARG A 5 25.66 15.40 -1.53
C ARG A 5 26.11 14.01 -2.01
N LEU A 6 26.17 13.83 -3.33
CA LEU A 6 26.80 12.67 -3.95
C LEU A 6 28.32 12.90 -4.06
N ARG A 7 29.12 11.88 -3.71
CA ARG A 7 30.58 11.87 -3.93
C ARG A 7 30.87 11.88 -5.45
N PRO A 8 31.90 12.62 -5.92
CA PRO A 8 32.19 12.72 -7.35
C PRO A 8 32.75 11.41 -7.91
N LYS A 9 32.29 11.04 -9.12
CA LYS A 9 32.73 9.87 -9.90
C LYS A 9 33.87 10.22 -10.85
N GLN A 10 34.82 9.30 -11.02
CA GLN A 10 35.59 9.18 -12.27
C GLN A 10 34.78 8.31 -13.25
N GLN A 11 34.54 8.81 -14.46
CA GLN A 11 33.82 8.10 -15.53
C GLN A 11 34.81 7.24 -16.34
N LYS A 12 34.49 5.95 -16.50
CA LYS A 12 34.91 5.17 -17.67
C LYS A 12 33.65 4.67 -18.36
N HIS A 13 33.53 4.98 -19.64
CA HIS A 13 32.48 4.49 -20.53
C HIS A 13 32.84 3.08 -21.00
N GLU A 14 31.99 2.10 -20.71
CA GLU A 14 31.97 0.84 -21.46
C GLU A 14 30.54 0.61 -21.96
N SER A 15 30.42 0.52 -23.28
CA SER A 15 29.22 0.14 -24.01
C SER A 15 29.04 -1.37 -23.97
N PHE A 16 27.85 -1.89 -23.66
CA PHE A 16 27.59 -3.33 -23.81
C PHE A 16 26.24 -3.68 -24.43
N THR A 17 26.35 -4.68 -25.29
CA THR A 17 25.41 -5.35 -26.18
C THR A 17 24.58 -6.46 -25.53
N ALA A 18 23.43 -6.72 -26.16
CA ALA A 18 22.61 -7.96 -26.24
C ALA A 18 22.17 -8.67 -24.94
N GLN A 19 20.84 -8.65 -24.73
CA GLN A 19 20.10 -9.30 -23.64
C GLN A 19 20.16 -10.83 -23.75
N LYS A 20 20.40 -11.52 -22.62
CA LYS A 20 20.27 -12.98 -22.51
C LYS A 20 18.85 -13.36 -22.02
N PRO A 21 18.31 -14.52 -22.42
CA PRO A 21 16.95 -14.92 -22.09
C PRO A 21 16.83 -15.36 -20.62
N ILE A 22 15.80 -14.84 -19.96
CA ILE A 22 15.52 -14.97 -18.52
C ILE A 22 14.79 -16.29 -18.24
N LYS A 23 15.24 -17.05 -17.22
CA LYS A 23 14.53 -18.25 -16.74
C LYS A 23 13.41 -17.86 -15.77
N LYS A 24 12.20 -18.39 -15.99
CA LYS A 24 11.06 -18.21 -15.07
C LYS A 24 11.35 -18.87 -13.72
N LYS A 25 11.21 -18.10 -12.63
CA LYS A 25 11.29 -18.59 -11.25
C LYS A 25 9.96 -19.19 -10.80
N GLU A 26 10.02 -20.33 -10.13
CA GLU A 26 8.90 -20.87 -9.37
C GLU A 26 8.88 -20.23 -7.98
N PHE A 27 7.91 -19.35 -7.73
CA PHE A 27 7.63 -18.83 -6.38
C PHE A 27 6.35 -19.46 -5.82
N ALA A 28 6.30 -19.56 -4.49
CA ALA A 28 5.17 -20.03 -3.69
C ALA A 28 4.03 -18.99 -3.69
N ASP A 29 3.39 -18.85 -4.84
CA ASP A 29 2.01 -18.45 -5.10
C ASP A 29 1.96 -18.10 -6.58
N LYS A 30 1.47 -19.05 -7.39
CA LYS A 30 1.53 -19.05 -8.87
C LYS A 30 0.82 -17.87 -9.57
N GLN A 31 0.36 -16.86 -8.83
CA GLN A 31 -0.45 -15.74 -9.33
C GLN A 31 0.07 -14.34 -8.94
N VAL A 32 1.18 -14.26 -8.19
CA VAL A 32 1.72 -12.98 -7.65
C VAL A 32 2.92 -12.49 -8.46
N GLY A 33 2.99 -12.80 -9.76
CA GLY A 33 3.97 -12.19 -10.66
C GLY A 33 3.68 -10.71 -10.92
N ASP A 34 4.72 -9.93 -11.22
CA ASP A 34 4.56 -8.60 -11.80
C ASP A 34 4.31 -8.77 -13.31
N ASP A 35 3.18 -8.21 -13.79
CA ASP A 35 2.76 -8.39 -15.18
C ASP A 35 3.41 -7.36 -16.13
N LEU A 36 4.11 -6.38 -15.55
CA LEU A 36 4.87 -5.37 -16.29
C LEU A 36 6.35 -5.73 -16.23
N ASP A 37 7.00 -5.76 -17.39
CA ASP A 37 8.45 -5.85 -17.52
C ASP A 37 9.10 -4.53 -17.06
N THR A 38 8.99 -4.23 -15.78
CA THR A 38 9.88 -3.26 -15.15
C THR A 38 11.23 -3.93 -14.98
N VAL A 39 12.32 -3.16 -15.09
CA VAL A 39 13.67 -3.61 -14.78
C VAL A 39 13.70 -3.93 -13.29
N ASP A 40 13.25 -5.14 -12.96
CA ASP A 40 13.36 -5.69 -11.63
C ASP A 40 14.73 -6.35 -11.54
N ASP A 41 15.67 -5.48 -11.19
CA ASP A 41 17.06 -5.80 -11.01
C ASP A 41 17.24 -6.72 -9.76
N HIS A 42 16.20 -6.96 -8.93
CA HIS A 42 16.27 -7.62 -7.61
C HIS A 42 17.09 -8.92 -7.53
N ASP A 43 17.23 -9.67 -8.62
CA ASP A 43 17.93 -10.96 -8.65
C ASP A 43 19.46 -10.87 -8.65
N GLU A 44 20.06 -9.77 -9.14
CA GLU A 44 21.51 -9.61 -9.17
C GLU A 44 22.11 -9.10 -7.84
N PHE A 45 21.27 -8.69 -6.89
CA PHE A 45 21.71 -7.89 -5.73
C PHE A 45 21.72 -8.61 -4.38
N GLN A 46 21.42 -9.91 -4.33
CA GLN A 46 21.32 -10.62 -3.04
C GLN A 46 22.64 -10.69 -2.24
N ASN A 47 23.80 -10.40 -2.86
CA ASN A 47 25.12 -10.53 -2.22
C ASN A 47 25.97 -9.24 -2.20
N ALA A 48 25.45 -8.09 -2.65
CA ALA A 48 26.21 -6.84 -2.68
C ALA A 48 25.95 -6.00 -1.42
N LYS A 49 27.01 -5.59 -0.71
CA LYS A 49 26.93 -4.77 0.52
C LYS A 49 26.40 -3.35 0.25
N GLU A 50 26.71 -2.81 -0.91
CA GLU A 50 26.22 -1.51 -1.40
C GLU A 50 26.03 -1.59 -2.91
N ILE A 51 24.95 -1.00 -3.40
CA ILE A 51 24.59 -0.98 -4.82
C ILE A 51 24.35 0.47 -5.24
N GLN A 52 24.76 0.83 -6.45
CA GLN A 52 24.49 2.17 -6.96
C GLN A 52 22.99 2.29 -7.26
N TYR A 53 22.30 3.21 -6.59
CA TYR A 53 20.91 3.52 -6.92
C TYR A 53 20.79 4.05 -8.36
N ARG A 54 19.90 3.44 -9.13
CA ARG A 54 19.51 3.86 -10.48
C ARG A 54 17.99 4.03 -10.50
N GLY A 55 17.54 5.25 -10.26
CA GLY A 55 16.13 5.63 -10.38
C GLY A 55 15.81 6.21 -11.76
N PRO A 56 14.53 6.26 -12.14
CA PRO A 56 14.10 7.01 -13.31
C PRO A 56 14.44 8.50 -13.13
N SER A 57 14.94 9.13 -14.20
CA SER A 57 15.24 10.56 -14.27
C SER A 57 14.48 11.15 -15.45
N TYR A 58 13.88 12.32 -15.25
CA TYR A 58 13.03 12.99 -16.24
C TYR A 58 13.49 14.44 -16.43
N PRO A 59 13.30 15.05 -17.62
CA PRO A 59 13.46 16.48 -17.82
C PRO A 59 12.56 17.30 -16.89
N GLU A 60 12.98 18.51 -16.52
CA GLU A 60 12.26 19.37 -15.56
C GLU A 60 10.80 19.62 -15.96
N GLU A 61 10.54 19.89 -17.25
CA GLU A 61 9.19 20.07 -17.77
C GLU A 61 8.30 18.84 -17.55
N GLU A 62 8.85 17.64 -17.77
CA GLU A 62 8.13 16.39 -17.53
C GLU A 62 7.92 16.16 -16.03
N MET A 63 8.91 16.44 -15.19
CA MET A 63 8.76 16.36 -13.73
C MET A 63 7.63 17.27 -13.22
N LEU A 64 7.56 18.50 -13.73
CA LEU A 64 6.51 19.45 -13.38
C LEU A 64 5.15 18.92 -13.80
N LYS A 65 5.02 18.44 -15.04
CA LYS A 65 3.77 17.86 -15.56
C LYS A 65 3.31 16.66 -14.74
N ARG A 66 4.21 15.71 -14.45
CA ARG A 66 3.90 14.48 -13.69
C ARG A 66 3.46 14.79 -12.27
N SER A 67 4.17 15.71 -11.60
CA SER A 67 3.83 16.12 -10.23
C SER A 67 2.46 16.81 -10.16
N GLN A 68 2.13 17.68 -11.13
CA GLN A 68 0.81 18.32 -11.22
C GLN A 68 -0.30 17.28 -11.43
N LEU A 69 -0.13 16.35 -12.37
CA LEU A 69 -1.13 15.32 -12.64
C LEU A 69 -1.38 14.43 -11.41
N TYR A 70 -0.32 14.07 -10.69
CA TYR A 70 -0.45 13.28 -9.47
C TYR A 70 -1.15 14.08 -8.36
N TYR A 71 -0.82 15.36 -8.19
CA TYR A 71 -1.50 16.23 -7.23
C TYR A 71 -3.00 16.34 -7.52
N GLU A 72 -3.39 16.62 -8.77
CA GLU A 72 -4.80 16.73 -9.15
C GLU A 72 -5.54 15.39 -8.94
N ALA A 73 -4.92 14.26 -9.27
CA ALA A 73 -5.50 12.94 -9.01
C ALA A 73 -5.73 12.70 -7.51
N MET A 74 -4.74 13.02 -6.66
CA MET A 74 -4.84 12.83 -5.21
C MET A 74 -5.82 13.80 -4.55
N LYS A 75 -5.96 15.02 -5.08
CA LYS A 75 -6.92 16.03 -4.63
C LYS A 75 -8.37 15.59 -4.79
N LEU A 76 -8.66 14.77 -5.79
CA LEU A 76 -10.01 14.22 -6.02
C LEU A 76 -10.39 13.12 -5.02
N ARG A 77 -9.43 12.56 -4.27
CA ARG A 77 -9.69 11.48 -3.32
C ARG A 77 -10.58 11.96 -2.17
N ARG A 78 -11.72 11.30 -1.98
CA ARG A 78 -12.62 11.48 -0.84
C ARG A 78 -12.76 10.18 -0.06
N SER A 79 -13.02 10.30 1.24
CA SER A 79 -13.39 9.13 2.06
C SER A 79 -14.86 8.82 1.79
N VAL A 80 -15.11 7.71 1.09
CA VAL A 80 -16.45 7.24 0.72
C VAL A 80 -16.93 6.22 1.74
N ARG A 81 -18.23 6.26 2.08
CA ARG A 81 -18.87 5.36 3.05
C ARG A 81 -20.09 4.61 2.49
N CYS A 82 -20.35 4.76 1.19
CA CYS A 82 -21.41 4.05 0.48
C CYS A 82 -20.76 3.34 -0.71
N PHE A 83 -20.85 2.01 -0.77
CA PHE A 83 -20.14 1.21 -1.76
C PHE A 83 -21.10 0.43 -2.64
N SER A 84 -20.71 0.21 -3.89
CA SER A 84 -21.35 -0.80 -4.72
C SER A 84 -20.85 -2.19 -4.30
N ASN A 85 -21.75 -3.17 -4.33
CA ASN A 85 -21.43 -4.59 -4.14
C ASN A 85 -20.88 -5.27 -5.41
N LYS A 86 -20.63 -4.50 -6.48
CA LYS A 86 -20.08 -5.04 -7.73
C LYS A 86 -18.65 -5.57 -7.51
N PRO A 87 -18.37 -6.86 -7.71
CA PRO A 87 -17.03 -7.40 -7.55
C PRO A 87 -16.11 -6.89 -8.67
N PHE A 88 -14.82 -6.83 -8.37
CA PHE A 88 -13.76 -6.50 -9.33
C PHE A 88 -12.56 -7.44 -9.14
N PRO A 89 -11.64 -7.56 -10.11
CA PRO A 89 -10.57 -8.55 -10.06
C PRO A 89 -9.67 -8.43 -8.81
N MET A 90 -9.43 -9.56 -8.13
CA MET A 90 -8.52 -9.64 -6.97
C MET A 90 -7.11 -9.13 -7.27
N LYS A 91 -6.63 -9.27 -8.50
CA LYS A 91 -5.32 -8.74 -8.94
C LYS A 91 -5.19 -7.23 -8.70
N ILE A 92 -6.29 -6.48 -8.80
CA ILE A 92 -6.29 -5.04 -8.49
C ILE A 92 -5.99 -4.81 -7.00
N VAL A 93 -6.63 -5.59 -6.11
CA VAL A 93 -6.38 -5.54 -4.66
C VAL A 93 -4.94 -5.92 -4.35
N GLN A 94 -4.43 -6.97 -5.00
CA GLN A 94 -3.03 -7.40 -4.84
C GLN A 94 -2.05 -6.29 -5.25
N ASN A 95 -2.28 -5.61 -6.38
CA ASN A 95 -1.43 -4.50 -6.83
C ASN A 95 -1.46 -3.32 -5.84
N ILE A 96 -2.63 -3.02 -5.26
CA ILE A 96 -2.76 -2.00 -4.20
C ILE A 96 -1.92 -2.38 -2.97
N ILE A 97 -1.98 -3.65 -2.53
CA ILE A 97 -1.22 -4.15 -1.38
C ILE A 97 0.29 -4.18 -1.68
N LYS A 98 0.70 -4.66 -2.86
CA LYS A 98 2.10 -4.60 -3.32
C LYS A 98 2.63 -3.16 -3.25
N THR A 99 1.86 -2.21 -3.76
CA THR A 99 2.19 -0.78 -3.69
C THR A 99 2.34 -0.28 -2.25
N ALA A 100 1.43 -0.67 -1.34
CA ALA A 100 1.56 -0.32 0.08
C ALA A 100 2.81 -0.93 0.72
N GLY A 101 3.17 -2.16 0.33
CA GLY A 101 4.34 -2.89 0.81
C GLY A 101 5.68 -2.26 0.44
N THR A 102 5.75 -1.39 -0.57
CA THR A 102 6.99 -0.66 -0.92
C THR A 102 7.28 0.51 0.02
N SER A 103 6.44 0.74 1.03
CA SER A 103 6.67 1.78 2.04
C SER A 103 7.97 1.53 2.80
N PRO A 104 8.71 2.56 3.22
CA PRO A 104 9.90 2.37 4.05
C PRO A 104 9.53 1.84 5.44
N SER A 105 10.41 1.06 6.05
CA SER A 105 10.25 0.57 7.43
C SER A 105 11.56 0.61 8.20
N GLY A 106 11.46 0.80 9.52
CA GLY A 106 12.62 0.78 10.42
C GLY A 106 13.36 -0.56 10.30
N ALA A 107 14.68 -0.50 10.08
CA ALA A 107 15.53 -1.67 9.81
C ALA A 107 15.00 -2.60 8.70
N ASN A 108 14.19 -2.07 7.77
CA ASN A 108 13.52 -2.83 6.70
C ASN A 108 12.67 -4.02 7.19
N LEU A 109 12.13 -3.95 8.41
CA LEU A 109 11.39 -5.06 9.04
C LEU A 109 10.02 -5.33 8.40
N GLN A 110 9.49 -4.39 7.62
CA GLN A 110 8.18 -4.48 6.95
C GLN A 110 7.06 -5.01 7.88
N PRO A 111 6.82 -4.36 9.03
CA PRO A 111 6.04 -4.96 10.13
C PRO A 111 4.52 -4.82 9.95
N TRP A 112 4.02 -5.20 8.79
CA TRP A 112 2.62 -5.10 8.41
C TRP A 112 2.08 -6.41 7.87
N THR A 113 0.83 -6.71 8.23
CA THR A 113 0.04 -7.78 7.61
C THR A 113 -1.23 -7.17 7.01
N PHE A 114 -1.47 -7.44 5.73
CA PHE A 114 -2.68 -7.06 5.03
C PHE A 114 -3.60 -8.28 4.91
N CYS A 115 -4.72 -8.29 5.64
CA CYS A 115 -5.73 -9.34 5.54
C CYS A 115 -6.86 -8.87 4.61
N VAL A 116 -7.01 -9.54 3.47
CA VAL A 116 -8.12 -9.28 2.53
C VAL A 116 -9.28 -10.20 2.85
N VAL A 117 -10.43 -9.62 3.16
CA VAL A 117 -11.66 -10.34 3.45
C VAL A 117 -12.65 -10.16 2.30
N ALA A 118 -12.91 -11.26 1.58
CA ALA A 118 -13.92 -11.33 0.52
C ALA A 118 -15.16 -12.16 0.93
N SER A 119 -15.07 -12.96 1.99
CA SER A 119 -16.17 -13.82 2.44
C SER A 119 -17.30 -13.00 3.05
N GLU A 120 -18.50 -13.11 2.48
CA GLU A 120 -19.71 -12.44 3.00
C GLU A 120 -20.01 -12.81 4.46
N GLN A 121 -19.82 -14.08 4.82
CA GLN A 121 -20.02 -14.57 6.19
C GLN A 121 -19.05 -13.90 7.17
N LEU A 122 -17.77 -13.77 6.79
CA LEU A 122 -16.78 -13.13 7.65
C LEU A 122 -16.99 -11.62 7.73
N LYS A 123 -17.34 -10.96 6.61
CA LYS A 123 -17.72 -9.54 6.59
C LYS A 123 -18.91 -9.25 7.50
N THR A 124 -19.91 -10.12 7.51
CA THR A 124 -21.09 -9.99 8.38
C THR A 124 -20.70 -10.05 9.86
N LYS A 125 -19.90 -11.05 10.25
CA LYS A 125 -19.40 -11.16 11.63
C LYS A 125 -18.55 -9.95 12.05
N ILE A 126 -17.71 -9.44 11.15
CA ILE A 126 -16.92 -8.23 11.40
C ILE A 126 -17.84 -7.03 11.62
N ARG A 127 -18.87 -6.86 10.78
CA ARG A 127 -19.84 -5.78 10.91
C ARG A 127 -20.55 -5.81 12.26
N GLU A 128 -21.07 -6.96 12.66
CA GLU A 128 -21.76 -7.13 13.95
C GLU A 128 -20.90 -6.67 15.13
N VAL A 129 -19.63 -7.12 15.18
CA VAL A 129 -18.69 -6.74 16.25
C VAL A 129 -18.35 -5.25 16.22
N VAL A 130 -18.14 -4.68 15.03
CA VAL A 130 -17.81 -3.25 14.88
C VAL A 130 -19.01 -2.38 15.28
N GLU A 131 -20.22 -2.70 14.83
CA GLU A 131 -21.42 -1.94 15.16
C GLU A 131 -21.74 -2.00 16.65
N SER A 132 -21.57 -3.16 17.30
CA SER A 132 -21.77 -3.29 18.75
C SER A 132 -20.79 -2.44 19.55
N GLU A 133 -19.51 -2.43 19.19
CA GLU A 133 -18.51 -1.59 19.88
C GLU A 133 -18.73 -0.10 19.59
N GLU A 134 -19.12 0.27 18.37
CA GLU A 134 -19.44 1.65 18.02
C GLU A 134 -20.64 2.18 18.83
N GLN A 135 -21.71 1.39 18.99
CA GLN A 135 -22.83 1.76 19.86
C GLN A 135 -22.39 2.04 21.30
N ILE A 136 -21.49 1.23 21.85
CA ILE A 136 -20.91 1.45 23.19
C ILE A 136 -20.03 2.71 23.20
N ASN A 137 -19.25 2.95 22.13
CA ASN A 137 -18.40 4.13 22.03
C ASN A 137 -19.23 5.41 22.01
N TYR A 138 -20.26 5.49 21.17
CA TYR A 138 -21.15 6.67 21.06
C TYR A 138 -21.94 6.92 22.35
N SER A 139 -22.30 5.86 23.08
CA SER A 139 -23.10 6.00 24.31
C SER A 139 -22.28 6.24 25.58
N ARG A 140 -21.01 5.81 25.64
CA ARG A 140 -20.24 5.80 26.90
C ARG A 140 -18.82 6.33 26.83
N ARG A 141 -18.08 6.10 25.73
CA ARG A 141 -16.62 6.31 25.70
C ARG A 141 -16.21 7.61 24.99
N MET A 142 -17.05 8.15 24.10
CA MET A 142 -16.74 9.36 23.36
C MET A 142 -17.29 10.57 24.11
N GLY A 143 -16.39 11.36 24.71
CA GLY A 143 -16.77 12.58 25.42
C GLY A 143 -17.54 13.53 24.50
N ALA A 144 -18.45 14.34 25.08
CA ALA A 144 -19.35 15.23 24.33
C ALA A 144 -18.65 16.11 23.27
N LYS A 145 -17.41 16.53 23.55
CA LYS A 145 -16.58 17.29 22.60
C LYS A 145 -16.29 16.53 21.30
N TRP A 146 -15.96 15.25 21.38
CA TRP A 146 -15.64 14.45 20.20
C TRP A 146 -16.88 14.18 19.34
N VAL A 147 -18.04 13.98 19.97
CA VAL A 147 -19.32 13.77 19.27
C VAL A 147 -19.69 15.01 18.45
N LEU A 148 -19.50 16.21 19.01
CA LEU A 148 -19.71 17.48 18.30
C LEU A 148 -18.72 17.66 17.15
N ASP A 149 -17.44 17.33 17.37
CA ASP A 149 -16.39 17.49 16.36
C ASP A 149 -16.65 16.63 15.10
N VAL A 150 -17.31 15.47 15.23
CA VAL A 150 -17.61 14.57 14.10
C VAL A 150 -19.03 14.69 13.56
N GLU A 151 -19.89 15.51 14.14
CA GLU A 151 -21.30 15.64 13.78
C GLU A 151 -21.49 15.96 12.28
N HIS A 152 -20.65 16.85 11.74
CA HIS A 152 -20.64 17.24 10.33
C HIS A 152 -20.36 16.09 9.35
N LEU A 153 -19.81 14.97 9.82
CA LEU A 153 -19.56 13.78 9.01
C LEU A 153 -20.79 12.88 8.87
N ASN A 154 -21.88 13.16 9.60
CA ASN A 154 -23.10 12.37 9.67
C ASN A 154 -22.81 10.86 9.85
N VAL A 155 -21.80 10.57 10.67
CA VAL A 155 -21.38 9.20 10.99
C VAL A 155 -22.22 8.69 12.14
N ASN A 156 -22.81 7.52 11.97
CA ASN A 156 -23.53 6.82 13.02
C ASN A 156 -22.86 5.46 13.29
N TRP A 157 -23.47 4.67 14.17
CA TRP A 157 -23.00 3.34 14.52
C TRP A 157 -23.21 2.31 13.40
N ASN A 158 -24.14 2.54 12.46
CA ASN A 158 -24.46 1.63 11.37
C ASN A 158 -23.39 1.72 10.27
N LYS A 159 -22.76 0.59 9.94
CA LYS A 159 -21.62 0.50 9.01
C LYS A 159 -21.96 -0.44 7.84
N PRO A 160 -22.95 -0.10 7.00
CA PRO A 160 -23.42 -1.00 5.93
C PRO A 160 -22.32 -1.34 4.92
N TYR A 161 -21.38 -0.42 4.72
CA TYR A 161 -20.21 -0.59 3.86
C TYR A 161 -19.33 -1.78 4.24
N LEU A 162 -19.37 -2.27 5.48
CA LEU A 162 -18.59 -3.46 5.89
C LEU A 162 -19.09 -4.74 5.21
N THR A 163 -20.35 -4.78 4.79
CA THR A 163 -20.93 -5.89 4.03
C THR A 163 -21.10 -5.55 2.55
N GLU A 164 -21.42 -4.30 2.21
CA GLU A 164 -21.61 -3.89 0.81
C GLU A 164 -20.32 -3.91 -0.01
N ALA A 165 -19.19 -3.49 0.57
CA ALA A 165 -17.93 -3.47 -0.17
C ALA A 165 -17.49 -4.90 -0.56
N PRO A 166 -17.02 -5.13 -1.80
CA PRO A 166 -16.63 -6.48 -2.24
C PRO A 166 -15.40 -7.01 -1.49
N TYR A 167 -14.53 -6.13 -1.00
CA TYR A 167 -13.34 -6.47 -0.24
C TYR A 167 -13.18 -5.55 0.96
N LEU A 168 -12.83 -6.12 2.12
CA LEU A 168 -12.27 -5.37 3.24
C LEU A 168 -10.76 -5.63 3.31
N ILE A 169 -9.97 -4.58 3.50
CA ILE A 169 -8.53 -4.70 3.76
C ILE A 169 -8.30 -4.31 5.23
N VAL A 170 -7.96 -5.31 6.05
CA VAL A 170 -7.60 -5.09 7.46
C VAL A 170 -6.09 -5.03 7.56
N VAL A 171 -5.56 -3.87 7.98
CA VAL A 171 -4.13 -3.63 8.13
C VAL A 171 -3.76 -3.82 9.60
N MET A 172 -2.80 -4.72 9.86
CA MET A 172 -2.31 -5.01 11.20
C MET A 172 -0.83 -4.68 11.30
N LYS A 173 -0.43 -4.03 12.39
CA LYS A 173 0.99 -3.83 12.74
C LYS A 173 1.51 -5.02 13.53
N HIS A 174 2.78 -5.39 13.34
CA HIS A 174 3.45 -6.33 14.24
C HIS A 174 3.87 -5.59 15.51
N ALA A 175 3.23 -5.88 16.64
CA ALA A 175 3.46 -5.16 17.90
C ALA A 175 4.78 -5.54 18.60
N ASN A 176 5.28 -6.76 18.37
CA ASN A 176 6.47 -7.31 19.01
C ASN A 176 7.46 -7.81 17.94
N LEU A 177 8.46 -6.99 17.59
CA LEU A 177 9.58 -7.43 16.73
C LEU A 177 10.78 -7.93 17.55
N SER A 178 10.63 -8.06 18.88
CA SER A 178 11.68 -8.53 19.78
C SER A 178 11.09 -9.27 20.99
N SER A 179 11.00 -10.60 20.92
CA SER A 179 10.93 -11.53 22.07
C SER A 179 11.10 -12.94 21.50
N SER A 180 12.27 -13.54 21.69
CA SER A 180 12.89 -14.35 20.63
C SER A 180 14.39 -14.53 20.77
N ARG A 181 14.95 -14.46 21.98
CA ARG A 181 16.29 -14.97 22.31
C ARG A 181 16.18 -15.90 23.50
#